data_AF-A0A8B9WAJ5-F1
#
_entry.id   AF-A0A8B9WAJ5-F1
#
_cell.length_a   1.000
_cell.length_b   1.000
_cell.length_c   1.000
_cell.angle_alpha   90.00
_cell.angle_beta   90.00
_cell.angle_gamma   90.00
#
_symmetry.space_group_name_H-M   'P 1'
#
loop_
_entity.id
_entity.type
_entity.pdbx_description
1 polymer ?
#
loop_
_entity_poly.entity_id
_entity_poly.type
_entity_poly.pdbx_seq_one_letter_code
_entity_poly.pdbx_strand_id
1 'polypeptide(L)'
;MSGRQWAGPALSGGGRHGGGRVRLLAVEGAMVGGEAAAAVEELISGVRRATDFAEQFRSYSESEKQWKARMEFILRHLPDYRDPPDGGGRLDQLLSLSMVWANHLFLGCSYNKDLLDKVMEMADGIEVEDLPQFTTRSELMKR
;
A
#
# COMPACT_ATOMS: atom_id res chain seq x y z
N MET A 1 31.13 -75.53 20.63
CA MET A 1 31.76 -75.64 19.29
C MET A 1 31.65 -74.25 18.67
N SER A 2 32.54 -73.30 19.00
CA SER A 2 33.84 -73.04 18.33
C SER A 2 33.73 -73.35 16.83
N GLY A 3 33.85 -72.42 15.89
CA GLY A 3 34.60 -71.18 15.85
C GLY A 3 35.20 -71.14 14.45
N ARG A 4 35.13 -70.03 13.72
CA ARG A 4 35.95 -69.84 12.52
C ARG A 4 36.47 -68.42 12.48
N GLN A 5 37.77 -68.33 12.66
CA GLN A 5 38.62 -67.18 12.38
C GLN A 5 39.61 -67.65 11.32
N TRP A 6 39.79 -66.88 10.25
CA TRP A 6 41.08 -66.77 9.56
C TRP A 6 41.18 -65.44 8.82
N ALA A 7 42.38 -64.87 8.83
CA ALA A 7 42.73 -63.52 8.41
C ALA A 7 43.67 -63.50 7.18
N GLY A 8 43.59 -62.41 6.41
CA GLY A 8 44.67 -61.79 5.60
C GLY A 8 44.83 -62.23 4.14
N PRO A 9 45.54 -61.46 3.27
CA PRO A 9 46.29 -60.22 3.53
C PRO A 9 45.95 -59.01 2.61
N ALA A 10 46.50 -57.85 2.96
CA ALA A 10 46.46 -56.59 2.22
C ALA A 10 47.45 -56.55 1.05
N LEU A 11 47.10 -55.84 -0.03
CA LEU A 11 48.05 -55.33 -1.03
C LEU A 11 47.67 -53.91 -1.47
N SER A 12 48.68 -53.04 -1.42
CA SER A 12 48.71 -51.64 -1.84
C SER A 12 48.72 -51.46 -3.37
N GLY A 13 48.15 -50.33 -3.81
CA GLY A 13 48.34 -49.71 -5.14
C GLY A 13 47.18 -48.72 -5.34
N GLY A 14 47.37 -47.40 -5.43
CA GLY A 14 48.32 -46.68 -6.27
C GLY A 14 47.59 -46.18 -7.51
N GLY A 15 46.93 -45.03 -7.45
CA GLY A 15 46.24 -44.42 -8.60
C GLY A 15 45.72 -43.01 -8.31
N ARG A 16 46.52 -41.99 -8.66
CA ARG A 16 46.04 -40.61 -8.83
C ARG A 16 45.35 -40.51 -10.18
N HIS A 17 44.19 -39.84 -10.25
CA HIS A 17 43.97 -38.68 -11.13
C HIS A 17 42.55 -38.10 -10.98
N GLY A 18 42.51 -36.79 -10.75
CA GLY A 18 41.60 -35.85 -11.42
C GLY A 18 40.11 -35.85 -11.05
N GLY A 19 39.62 -34.70 -10.58
CA GLY A 19 38.18 -34.39 -10.64
C GLY A 19 37.74 -33.44 -9.55
N GLY A 20 37.79 -32.14 -9.82
CA GLY A 20 37.34 -31.11 -8.89
C GLY A 20 35.85 -31.19 -8.58
N ARG A 21 35.44 -30.51 -7.52
CA ARG A 21 34.50 -29.38 -7.54
C ARG A 21 34.07 -29.08 -6.11
N VAL A 22 34.47 -27.89 -5.68
CA VAL A 22 33.97 -27.11 -4.55
C VAL A 22 32.47 -27.37 -4.32
N ARG A 23 32.11 -27.94 -3.16
CA ARG A 23 30.71 -27.92 -2.70
C ARG A 23 30.45 -26.59 -2.02
N LEU A 24 30.03 -25.66 -2.89
CA LEU A 24 29.21 -24.48 -2.66
C LEU A 24 28.72 -24.27 -1.21
N LEU A 25 29.38 -23.36 -0.50
CA LEU A 25 28.73 -22.56 0.55
C LEU A 25 27.92 -21.47 -0.17
N ALA A 26 26.65 -21.75 -0.44
CA ALA A 26 25.71 -20.71 -0.86
C ALA A 26 24.31 -21.10 -0.37
N VAL A 27 24.02 -20.81 0.91
CA VAL A 27 22.65 -20.90 1.45
C VAL A 27 22.23 -19.62 2.19
N GLU A 28 23.00 -18.53 2.14
CA GLU A 28 22.64 -17.30 2.84
C GLU A 28 22.10 -16.18 1.94
N GLY A 29 22.20 -16.30 0.61
CA GLY A 29 21.73 -15.26 -0.33
C GLY A 29 20.30 -15.44 -0.87
N ALA A 30 19.70 -16.63 -0.75
CA ALA A 30 18.43 -16.95 -1.41
C ALA A 30 17.18 -16.71 -0.54
N MET A 31 17.29 -16.79 0.79
CA MET A 31 16.13 -16.65 1.69
C MET A 31 15.64 -15.19 1.79
N VAL A 32 16.54 -14.20 1.75
CA VAL A 32 16.19 -12.78 1.85
C VAL A 32 15.36 -12.28 0.66
N GLY A 33 15.62 -12.80 -0.54
CA GLY A 33 14.88 -12.43 -1.75
C GLY A 33 13.44 -12.95 -1.78
N GLY A 34 13.18 -14.12 -1.19
CA GLY A 34 11.84 -14.71 -1.11
C GLY A 34 10.93 -14.00 -0.10
N GLU A 35 11.48 -13.58 1.04
CA GLU A 35 10.75 -12.87 2.10
C GLU A 35 10.37 -11.45 1.66
N ALA A 36 11.29 -10.72 1.03
CA ALA A 36 11.01 -9.40 0.48
C ALA A 36 9.92 -9.45 -0.61
N ALA A 37 9.98 -10.43 -1.51
CA ALA A 37 8.96 -10.60 -2.55
C ALA A 37 7.57 -10.91 -1.95
N ALA A 38 7.51 -11.75 -0.93
CA ALA A 38 6.26 -12.07 -0.24
C ALA A 38 5.67 -10.84 0.49
N ALA A 39 6.51 -10.03 1.14
CA ALA A 39 6.07 -8.80 1.80
C ALA A 39 5.51 -7.77 0.81
N VAL A 40 6.13 -7.64 -0.37
CA VAL A 40 5.64 -6.78 -1.45
C VAL A 40 4.28 -7.25 -1.96
N GLU A 41 4.11 -8.56 -2.17
CA GLU A 41 2.84 -9.12 -2.65
C GLU A 41 1.70 -8.90 -1.64
N GLU A 42 1.97 -9.10 -0.34
CA GLU A 42 0.97 -8.82 0.71
C GLU A 42 0.60 -7.34 0.76
N LEU A 43 1.58 -6.43 0.58
CA LEU A 43 1.32 -5.00 0.50
C LEU A 43 0.43 -4.65 -0.70
N ILE A 44 0.73 -5.19 -1.89
CA ILE A 44 -0.07 -4.98 -3.09
C ILE A 44 -1.50 -5.50 -2.89
N SER A 45 -1.66 -6.68 -2.31
CA SER A 45 -2.97 -7.26 -1.96
C SER A 45 -3.73 -6.38 -0.96
N GLY A 46 -3.03 -5.84 0.04
CA GLY A 46 -3.60 -4.89 1.01
C GLY A 46 -4.09 -3.61 0.34
N VAL A 47 -3.28 -3.02 -0.54
CA VAL A 47 -3.64 -1.81 -1.29
C VAL A 47 -4.86 -2.07 -2.18
N ARG A 48 -4.90 -3.18 -2.91
CA ARG A 48 -6.04 -3.56 -3.75
C ARG A 48 -7.34 -3.70 -2.96
N ARG A 49 -7.30 -4.39 -1.82
CA ARG A 49 -8.47 -4.53 -0.94
C ARG A 49 -8.96 -3.17 -0.43
N ALA A 50 -8.04 -2.28 -0.09
CA ALA A 50 -8.40 -0.94 0.39
C ALA A 50 -9.02 -0.09 -0.73
N THR A 51 -8.47 -0.14 -1.95
CA THR A 51 -9.04 0.57 -3.11
C THR A 51 -10.42 0.04 -3.48
N ASP A 52 -10.60 -1.28 -3.52
CA ASP A 52 -11.90 -1.90 -3.83
C ASP A 52 -12.96 -1.56 -2.77
N PHE A 53 -12.54 -1.43 -1.50
CA PHE A 53 -13.40 -0.95 -0.44
C PHE A 53 -13.78 0.53 -0.65
N ALA A 54 -12.81 1.39 -0.95
CA ALA A 54 -13.05 2.81 -1.17
C ALA A 54 -13.97 3.07 -2.37
N GLU A 55 -13.86 2.29 -3.44
CA GLU A 55 -14.65 2.44 -4.68
C GLU A 55 -16.17 2.39 -4.42
N GLN A 56 -16.60 1.70 -3.36
CA GLN A 56 -18.02 1.64 -2.97
C GLN A 56 -18.61 2.99 -2.56
N PHE A 57 -17.76 3.96 -2.20
CA PHE A 57 -18.18 5.29 -1.76
C PHE A 57 -18.18 6.34 -2.87
N ARG A 58 -17.81 5.97 -4.09
CA ARG A 58 -17.81 6.89 -5.22
C ARG A 58 -19.23 7.34 -5.57
N SER A 59 -19.43 8.65 -5.74
CA SER A 59 -20.68 9.23 -6.20
C SER A 59 -20.74 9.30 -7.73
N TYR A 60 -21.94 9.14 -8.28
CA TYR A 60 -22.20 9.19 -9.73
C TYR A 60 -21.81 10.54 -10.36
N SER A 61 -21.93 11.64 -9.61
CA SER A 61 -21.64 12.98 -10.11
C SER A 61 -20.16 13.36 -10.09
N GLU A 62 -19.29 12.49 -9.57
CA GLU A 62 -17.86 12.78 -9.48
C GLU A 62 -17.15 12.50 -10.80
N SER A 63 -16.39 13.49 -11.26
CA SER A 63 -15.39 13.27 -12.30
C SER A 63 -14.28 12.34 -11.79
N GLU A 64 -13.57 11.67 -12.71
CA GLU A 64 -12.40 10.83 -12.36
C GLU A 64 -11.35 11.60 -11.55
N LYS A 65 -11.12 12.87 -11.89
CA LYS A 65 -10.14 13.72 -11.17
C LYS A 65 -10.57 13.97 -9.72
N GLN A 66 -11.85 14.31 -9.52
CA GLN A 66 -12.43 14.48 -8.18
C GLN A 66 -12.35 13.18 -7.37
N TRP A 67 -12.76 12.07 -7.98
CA TRP A 67 -12.77 10.78 -7.29
C TRP A 67 -11.36 10.33 -6.90
N LYS A 68 -10.38 10.44 -7.80
CA LYS A 68 -8.98 10.08 -7.50
C LYS A 68 -8.45 10.82 -6.27
N ALA A 69 -8.66 12.14 -6.21
CA ALA A 69 -8.25 12.94 -5.06
C ALA A 69 -9.00 12.53 -3.78
N ARG A 70 -10.33 12.38 -3.87
CA ARG A 70 -11.15 12.02 -2.70
C ARG A 70 -10.85 10.62 -2.18
N MET A 71 -10.59 9.66 -3.07
CA MET A 71 -10.18 8.30 -2.72
C MET A 71 -8.86 8.31 -1.96
N GLU A 72 -7.87 9.10 -2.39
CA GLU A 72 -6.61 9.23 -1.65
C GLU A 72 -6.83 9.79 -0.24
N PHE A 73 -7.68 10.82 -0.12
CA PHE A 73 -8.08 11.36 1.19
C PHE A 73 -8.69 10.26 2.07
N ILE A 74 -9.63 9.47 1.54
CA ILE A 74 -10.26 8.39 2.29
C ILE A 74 -9.22 7.36 2.74
N LEU A 75 -8.39 6.85 1.83
CA LEU A 75 -7.44 5.78 2.12
C LEU A 75 -6.40 6.19 3.16
N ARG A 76 -5.95 7.45 3.14
CA ARG A 76 -4.98 7.99 4.10
C ARG A 76 -5.52 8.00 5.53
N HIS A 77 -6.80 8.31 5.71
CA HIS A 77 -7.43 8.45 7.03
C HIS A 77 -8.23 7.22 7.46
N LEU A 78 -8.49 6.27 6.56
CA LEU A 78 -9.30 5.09 6.83
C LEU A 78 -8.87 4.31 8.08
N PRO A 79 -7.57 4.11 8.39
CA PRO A 79 -7.15 3.40 9.60
C PRO A 79 -7.65 4.03 10.90
N ASP A 80 -7.72 5.37 10.96
CA ASP A 80 -8.11 6.12 12.16
C ASP A 80 -9.63 6.26 12.31
N TYR A 81 -10.37 6.06 11.22
CA TYR A 81 -11.83 6.21 11.17
C TYR A 81 -12.57 4.89 11.01
N ARG A 82 -11.90 3.74 11.23
CA ARG A 82 -12.59 2.45 11.36
C ARG A 82 -13.54 2.48 12.55
N ASP A 83 -14.77 2.04 12.32
CA ASP A 83 -15.76 1.97 13.37
C ASP A 83 -15.39 0.90 14.40
N PRO A 84 -15.56 1.19 15.70
CA PRO A 84 -15.43 0.18 16.73
C PRO A 84 -16.57 -0.87 16.64
N PRO A 85 -16.38 -2.07 17.22
CA PRO A 85 -17.33 -3.18 17.14
C PRO A 85 -18.75 -2.87 17.64
N ASP A 86 -18.88 -1.85 18.49
CA ASP A 86 -20.06 -1.51 19.30
C ASP A 86 -20.95 -0.41 18.69
N GLY A 87 -20.65 0.07 17.48
CA GLY A 87 -21.52 0.97 16.72
C GLY A 87 -20.78 2.17 16.13
N GLY A 88 -21.13 2.48 14.87
CA GLY A 88 -20.28 3.24 13.95
C GLY A 88 -20.88 4.54 13.42
N GLY A 89 -19.97 5.44 13.05
CA GLY A 89 -20.22 6.78 12.52
C GLY A 89 -18.91 7.53 12.26
N ARG A 90 -17.76 6.94 12.61
CA ARG A 90 -16.44 7.46 12.25
C ARG A 90 -16.22 7.34 10.76
N LEU A 91 -16.63 6.22 10.16
CA LEU A 91 -16.54 6.06 8.71
C LEU A 91 -17.40 7.12 7.99
N ASP A 92 -18.66 7.29 8.39
CA ASP A 92 -19.55 8.30 7.82
C ASP A 92 -19.01 9.73 8.01
N GLN A 93 -18.37 10.00 9.15
CA GLN A 93 -17.69 11.27 9.40
C GLN A 93 -16.53 11.47 8.41
N LEU A 94 -15.70 10.45 8.19
CA LEU A 94 -14.61 10.51 7.21
C LEU A 94 -15.15 10.76 5.79
N LEU A 95 -16.17 10.02 5.39
CA LEU A 95 -16.81 10.19 4.07
C LEU A 95 -17.34 11.62 3.91
N SER A 96 -18.00 12.15 4.94
CA SER A 96 -18.50 13.53 4.95
C SER A 96 -17.37 14.57 4.84
N LEU A 97 -16.29 14.40 5.61
CA LEU A 97 -15.12 15.30 5.56
C LEU A 97 -14.43 15.27 4.19
N SER A 98 -14.28 14.08 3.60
CA SER A 98 -13.73 13.91 2.25
C SER A 98 -14.55 14.63 1.19
N MET A 99 -15.88 14.64 1.35
CA MET A 99 -16.80 15.31 0.43
C MET A 99 -16.73 16.83 0.58
N VAL A 100 -16.64 17.34 1.81
CA VAL A 100 -16.45 18.77 2.09
C VAL A 100 -15.17 19.28 1.43
N TRP A 101 -14.07 18.54 1.59
CA TRP A 101 -12.80 18.87 0.96
C TRP A 101 -12.90 18.86 -0.57
N ALA A 102 -13.43 17.78 -1.17
CA ALA A 102 -13.58 17.69 -2.62
C ALA A 102 -14.52 18.77 -3.19
N ASN A 103 -15.63 19.09 -2.51
CA ASN A 103 -16.54 20.16 -2.93
C ASN A 103 -15.89 21.54 -2.85
N HIS A 104 -15.14 21.80 -1.79
CA HIS A 104 -14.40 23.04 -1.67
C HIS A 104 -13.40 23.19 -2.83
N LEU A 105 -12.63 22.13 -3.07
CA LEU A 105 -11.52 22.13 -4.01
C LEU A 105 -11.98 22.15 -5.48
N PHE A 106 -13.01 21.39 -5.82
CA PHE A 106 -13.43 21.20 -7.22
C PHE A 106 -14.72 21.90 -7.60
N LEU A 107 -15.54 22.32 -6.64
CA LEU A 107 -16.80 23.05 -6.91
C LEU A 107 -16.80 24.47 -6.33
N GLY A 108 -15.76 24.86 -5.58
CA GLY A 108 -15.65 26.19 -4.98
C GLY A 108 -16.67 26.42 -3.86
N CYS A 109 -17.20 25.34 -3.26
CA CYS A 109 -18.11 25.46 -2.13
C CYS A 109 -17.41 26.07 -0.92
N SER A 110 -18.12 26.92 -0.19
CA SER A 110 -17.61 27.55 1.04
C SER A 110 -18.28 26.97 2.26
N TYR A 111 -17.51 26.80 3.32
CA TYR A 111 -17.94 26.28 4.61
C TYR A 111 -17.39 27.20 5.72
N ASN A 112 -17.75 26.94 6.97
CA ASN A 112 -17.16 27.69 8.08
C ASN A 112 -15.64 27.46 8.14
N LYS A 113 -14.91 28.46 8.67
CA LYS A 113 -13.45 28.47 8.69
C LYS A 113 -12.86 27.26 9.40
N ASP A 114 -13.39 26.90 10.57
CA ASP A 114 -12.85 25.80 11.38
C ASP A 114 -12.94 24.45 10.66
N LEU A 115 -14.04 24.21 9.93
CA LEU A 115 -14.22 23.01 9.12
C LEU A 115 -13.26 22.99 7.93
N LEU A 116 -13.08 24.13 7.25
CA LEU A 116 -12.13 24.24 6.14
C LEU A 116 -10.70 24.02 6.61
N ASP A 117 -10.28 24.70 7.68
CA ASP A 117 -8.94 24.56 8.24
C ASP A 117 -8.66 23.09 8.60
N LYS A 118 -9.62 22.40 9.24
CA LYS A 118 -9.53 20.97 9.55
C LYS A 118 -9.36 20.11 8.30
N VAL A 119 -10.21 20.25 7.28
CA VAL A 119 -10.12 19.36 6.10
C VAL A 119 -8.90 19.65 5.25
N MET A 120 -8.39 20.89 5.26
CA MET A 120 -7.13 21.25 4.60
C MET A 120 -5.93 20.67 5.34
N GLU A 121 -5.93 20.68 6.68
CA GLU A 121 -4.90 20.01 7.49
C GLU A 121 -4.92 18.49 7.25
N MET A 122 -6.11 17.87 7.20
CA MET A 122 -6.24 16.44 6.87
C MET A 122 -5.73 16.13 5.46
N ALA A 123 -5.84 17.06 4.52
CA ALA A 123 -5.39 16.87 3.14
C ALA A 123 -3.91 17.19 2.92
N ASP A 124 -3.16 17.57 3.97
CA ASP A 124 -1.75 17.92 3.83
C ASP A 124 -0.95 16.78 3.20
N GLY A 125 -0.19 17.10 2.16
CA GLY A 125 0.54 16.13 1.34
C GLY A 125 -0.30 15.30 0.35
N ILE A 126 -1.57 15.64 0.10
CA ILE A 126 -2.32 15.11 -1.07
C ILE A 126 -2.12 16.07 -2.23
N GLU A 127 -1.48 15.61 -3.30
CA GLU A 127 -1.25 16.41 -4.49
C GLU A 127 -2.40 16.28 -5.48
N VAL A 128 -3.00 17.42 -5.86
CA VAL A 128 -4.07 17.46 -6.86
C VAL A 128 -3.63 18.31 -8.04
N GLU A 129 -3.45 17.65 -9.19
CA GLU A 129 -3.09 18.31 -10.45
C GLU A 129 -4.31 18.99 -11.11
N ASP A 130 -4.06 20.07 -11.86
CA ASP A 130 -5.06 20.79 -12.66
C ASP A 130 -6.32 21.22 -11.91
N LEU A 131 -6.16 21.93 -10.79
CA LEU A 131 -7.29 22.46 -10.05
C LEU A 131 -8.11 23.48 -10.87
N PRO A 132 -9.46 23.44 -10.78
CA PRO A 132 -10.29 24.42 -11.45
C PRO A 132 -10.02 25.83 -10.92
N GLN A 133 -9.93 26.80 -11.83
CA GLN A 133 -9.80 28.20 -11.48
C GLN A 133 -11.19 28.82 -11.27
N PHE A 134 -11.49 29.17 -10.03
CA PHE A 134 -12.71 29.92 -9.72
C PHE A 134 -12.45 31.41 -9.88
N THR A 135 -13.31 32.07 -10.66
CA THR A 135 -13.33 33.54 -10.76
C THR A 135 -14.62 34.05 -10.17
N THR A 136 -14.52 35.08 -9.34
CA THR A 136 -15.71 35.72 -8.78
C THR A 136 -16.39 36.57 -9.85
N ARG A 137 -17.71 36.73 -9.73
CA ARG A 137 -18.49 37.62 -10.61
C ARG A 137 -17.91 39.03 -10.67
N SER A 138 -17.45 39.56 -9.52
CA SER A 138 -16.86 40.89 -9.42
C SER A 138 -15.53 41.03 -10.17
N GLU A 139 -14.77 39.95 -10.35
CA GLU A 139 -13.54 39.94 -11.14
C GLU A 139 -13.83 39.87 -12.64
N LEU A 140 -14.85 39.11 -13.03
CA LEU A 140 -15.30 39.03 -14.43
C LEU A 140 -15.84 40.37 -14.94
N MET A 141 -16.54 41.14 -14.10
CA MET A 141 -17.11 42.44 -14.48
C MET A 141 -16.08 43.58 -14.58
N LYS A 142 -14.80 43.33 -14.24
CA LYS A 142 -13.71 44.31 -14.33
C LYS A 142 -12.81 44.12 -15.55
N ARG A 143 -13.06 43.09 -16.36
CA ARG A 143 -12.39 42.85 -17.65
C ARG A 143 -13.25 43.35 -18.79
#